data_AF-A0AAE6JEZ3-F1
#
_entry.id   AF-A0AAE6JEZ3-F1
#
_cell.length_a   1.000
_cell.length_b   1.000
_cell.length_c   1.000
_cell.angle_alpha   90.00
_cell.angle_beta   90.00
_cell.angle_gamma   90.00
#
_symmetry.space_group_name_H-M   'P 1'
#
loop_
_entity.id
_entity.type
_entity.pdbx_description
1 polymer ?
#
loop_
_entity_poly.entity_id
_entity_poly.type
_entity_poly.pdbx_seq_one_letter_code
_entity_poly.pdbx_strand_id
1 'polypeptide(L)'
;MTQTYLKEKQLKKKRAMKGVYAIIIAGIVFIFIMVKFAISGGVTEVLSFSKMPNADDAYKIAKEFVIPTIRSGNTSFPDDRYQFGKKADSVFIIKSYVLSTDSQGETNRTNFEVILKYNGGPKFLKKNWNLVDINETSE
;
A
#
# COMPACT_ATOMS: atom_id res chain seq x y z
N MET A 1 56.66 -38.15 12.79
CA MET A 1 55.63 -37.94 11.73
C MET A 1 54.19 -38.08 12.22
N THR A 2 53.91 -38.82 13.28
CA THR A 2 52.54 -39.10 13.80
C THR A 2 51.85 -37.90 14.47
N GLN A 3 52.59 -37.01 15.14
CA GLN A 3 51.97 -35.85 15.83
C GLN A 3 51.37 -34.81 14.88
N THR A 4 51.96 -34.62 13.70
CA THR A 4 51.48 -33.65 12.70
C THR A 4 50.15 -34.10 12.08
N TYR A 5 50.00 -35.40 11.82
CA TYR A 5 48.81 -36.00 11.23
C TYR A 5 47.56 -35.92 12.15
N LEU A 6 47.77 -36.09 13.46
CA LEU A 6 46.69 -35.96 14.46
C LEU A 6 46.21 -34.52 14.59
N LYS A 7 47.13 -33.54 14.55
CA LYS A 7 46.81 -32.10 14.61
C LYS A 7 45.96 -31.64 13.42
N GLU A 8 46.32 -32.06 12.21
CA GLU A 8 45.56 -31.70 11.00
C GLU A 8 44.16 -32.29 10.96
N LYS A 9 44.00 -33.55 11.40
CA LYS A 9 42.70 -34.22 11.46
C LYS A 9 41.76 -33.51 12.46
N GLN A 10 42.30 -33.06 13.59
CA GLN A 10 41.53 -32.28 14.58
C GLN A 10 41.15 -30.89 14.06
N LEU A 11 42.05 -30.21 13.35
CA LEU A 11 41.80 -28.89 12.73
C LEU A 11 40.69 -28.96 11.65
N LYS A 12 40.71 -29.99 10.81
CA LYS A 12 39.67 -30.23 9.79
C LYS A 12 38.31 -30.48 10.43
N LYS A 13 38.25 -31.32 11.48
CA LYS A 13 37.00 -31.59 12.22
C LYS A 13 36.44 -30.32 12.88
N LYS A 14 37.30 -29.49 13.47
CA LYS A 14 36.91 -28.22 14.12
C LYS A 14 36.40 -27.17 13.12
N ARG A 15 36.97 -27.09 11.92
CA ARG A 15 36.46 -26.24 10.83
C ARG A 15 35.12 -26.73 10.28
N ALA A 16 34.96 -28.04 10.09
CA ALA A 16 33.70 -28.63 9.64
C ALA A 16 32.56 -28.36 10.63
N MET A 17 32.79 -28.55 11.94
CA MET A 17 31.79 -28.20 12.97
C MET A 17 31.40 -26.72 12.96
N LYS A 18 32.36 -25.81 12.74
CA LYS A 18 32.06 -24.38 12.63
C LYS A 18 31.16 -24.07 11.43
N GLY A 19 31.37 -24.75 10.30
CA GLY A 19 30.51 -24.64 9.12
C GLY A 19 29.08 -25.11 9.39
N VAL A 20 28.93 -26.26 10.04
CA VAL A 20 27.60 -26.79 10.43
C VAL A 20 26.87 -25.81 11.35
N TYR A 21 27.57 -25.25 12.34
CA TYR A 21 26.98 -24.28 13.26
C TYR A 21 26.57 -22.98 12.54
N ALA A 22 27.36 -22.51 11.58
CA ALA A 22 27.02 -21.35 10.77
C ALA A 22 25.76 -21.57 9.91
N ILE A 23 25.60 -22.76 9.33
CA ILE A 23 24.41 -23.12 8.56
C ILE A 23 23.16 -23.14 9.46
N ILE A 24 23.27 -23.68 10.66
CA ILE A 24 22.17 -23.72 11.62
C ILE A 24 21.76 -22.29 12.02
N ILE A 25 22.73 -21.42 12.36
CA ILE A 25 22.44 -20.01 12.69
C ILE A 25 21.77 -19.30 11.51
N ALA A 26 22.30 -19.46 10.29
CA ALA A 26 21.71 -18.86 9.11
C ALA A 26 20.26 -19.34 8.88
N GLY A 27 19.99 -20.63 9.11
CA GLY A 27 18.64 -21.18 9.06
C GLY A 27 17.70 -20.55 10.08
N ILE A 28 18.15 -20.38 11.33
CA ILE A 28 17.37 -19.73 12.39
C ILE A 28 17.07 -18.27 12.04
N VAL A 29 18.06 -17.52 11.56
CA VAL A 29 17.88 -16.12 11.13
C VAL A 29 16.89 -16.04 9.96
N PHE A 30 16.99 -16.93 8.98
CA PHE A 30 16.07 -16.98 7.85
C PHE A 30 14.63 -17.25 8.30
N ILE A 31 14.42 -18.23 9.19
CA ILE A 31 13.10 -18.53 9.76
C ILE A 31 12.57 -17.32 10.53
N PHE A 32 13.41 -16.67 11.34
CA PHE A 32 13.00 -15.48 12.09
C PHE A 32 12.54 -14.34 11.17
N ILE A 33 13.26 -14.09 10.06
CA ILE A 33 12.87 -13.10 9.06
C ILE A 33 11.54 -13.49 8.42
N MET A 34 11.36 -14.75 8.01
CA MET A 34 10.10 -15.24 7.41
C MET A 34 8.91 -15.08 8.36
N VAL A 35 9.08 -15.43 9.64
CA VAL A 35 8.02 -15.28 10.66
C VAL A 35 7.71 -13.81 10.89
N LYS A 36 8.73 -12.94 11.02
CA LYS A 36 8.52 -11.49 11.11
C LYS A 36 7.78 -10.92 9.91
N PHE A 37 8.11 -11.39 8.70
CA PHE A 37 7.50 -10.96 7.45
C PHE A 37 6.06 -11.47 7.30
N ALA A 38 5.76 -12.68 7.79
CA ALA A 38 4.41 -13.24 7.80
C ALA A 38 3.49 -12.52 8.81
N ILE A 39 4.00 -12.20 10.01
CA ILE A 39 3.22 -11.53 11.06
C ILE A 39 3.02 -10.05 10.76
N SER A 40 3.95 -9.38 10.08
CA SER A 40 3.84 -7.94 9.77
C SER A 40 2.76 -7.58 8.74
N GLY A 41 1.96 -8.55 8.27
CA GLY A 41 0.86 -8.30 7.32
C GLY A 41 1.31 -7.94 5.90
N GLY A 42 2.62 -7.85 5.66
CA GLY A 42 3.19 -7.41 4.38
C GLY A 42 2.99 -8.40 3.23
N VAL A 43 2.69 -9.67 3.51
CA VAL A 43 2.48 -10.70 2.47
C VAL A 43 1.26 -10.36 1.59
N THR A 44 0.18 -9.84 2.18
CA THR A 44 -1.02 -9.46 1.42
C THR A 44 -0.75 -8.25 0.54
N GLU A 45 -0.03 -7.24 1.02
CA GLU A 45 0.30 -6.04 0.25
C GLU A 45 1.31 -6.32 -0.88
N VAL A 46 2.30 -7.18 -0.66
CA VAL A 46 3.34 -7.53 -1.65
C VAL A 46 2.82 -8.48 -2.73
N LEU A 47 1.86 -9.35 -2.42
CA LEU A 47 1.22 -10.21 -3.41
C LEU A 47 0.05 -9.53 -4.15
N SER A 48 -0.46 -8.41 -3.64
CA SER A 48 -1.55 -7.64 -4.29
C SER A 48 -1.08 -6.69 -5.39
N PHE A 49 0.22 -6.67 -5.71
CA PHE A 49 0.80 -5.80 -6.76
C PHE A 49 0.23 -6.05 -8.17
N SER A 50 -0.48 -7.15 -8.41
CA SER A 50 -0.92 -7.56 -9.75
C SER A 50 -2.35 -7.16 -10.13
N LYS A 51 -3.18 -6.69 -9.18
CA LYS A 51 -4.59 -6.38 -9.51
C LYS A 51 -4.77 -4.90 -9.80
N MET A 52 -5.19 -4.60 -11.02
CA MET A 52 -5.61 -3.26 -11.42
C MET A 52 -6.62 -2.71 -10.40
N PRO A 53 -6.55 -1.42 -10.02
CA PRO A 53 -7.49 -0.84 -9.07
C PRO A 53 -8.93 -0.98 -9.56
N ASN A 54 -9.86 -1.22 -8.63
CA ASN A 54 -11.28 -1.18 -8.91
C ASN A 54 -11.85 0.23 -8.66
N ALA A 55 -13.16 0.39 -8.88
CA ALA A 55 -13.85 1.65 -8.68
C ALA A 55 -13.79 2.14 -7.22
N ASP A 56 -13.88 1.23 -6.24
CA ASP A 56 -13.81 1.57 -4.81
C ASP A 56 -12.41 2.05 -4.40
N ASP A 57 -11.36 1.43 -4.94
CA ASP A 57 -9.97 1.85 -4.72
C ASP A 57 -9.76 3.27 -5.25
N ALA A 58 -10.23 3.55 -6.47
CA ALA A 58 -10.17 4.87 -7.07
C ALA A 58 -11.01 5.89 -6.28
N TYR A 59 -12.18 5.50 -5.77
CA TYR A 59 -13.04 6.38 -4.98
C TYR A 59 -12.38 6.78 -3.65
N LYS A 60 -11.78 5.82 -2.93
CA LYS A 60 -11.04 6.10 -1.69
C LYS A 60 -9.94 7.13 -1.91
N ILE A 61 -9.16 6.96 -2.98
CA ILE A 61 -8.10 7.90 -3.34
C ILE A 61 -8.68 9.26 -3.79
N ALA A 62 -9.79 9.27 -4.52
CA ALA A 62 -10.47 10.51 -4.91
C ALA A 62 -10.86 11.35 -3.68
N LYS A 63 -11.42 10.72 -2.62
CA LYS A 63 -11.71 11.41 -1.36
C LYS A 63 -10.48 12.10 -0.78
N GLU A 64 -9.32 11.45 -0.79
CA GLU A 64 -8.06 12.05 -0.30
C GLU A 64 -7.55 13.24 -1.14
N PHE A 65 -7.99 13.38 -2.38
CA PHE A 65 -7.68 14.55 -3.22
C PHE A 65 -8.69 15.68 -3.04
N VAL A 66 -9.96 15.36 -2.76
CA VAL A 66 -11.05 16.34 -2.58
C VAL A 66 -11.10 16.90 -1.14
N ILE A 67 -10.78 16.12 -0.11
CA ILE A 67 -10.76 16.61 1.29
C ILE A 67 -10.00 17.94 1.45
N PRO A 68 -8.77 18.13 0.94
CA PRO A 68 -8.03 19.38 1.12
C PRO A 68 -8.56 20.57 0.30
N THR A 69 -9.43 20.35 -0.70
CA THR A 69 -10.02 21.45 -1.49
C THR A 69 -11.25 22.04 -0.80
N ILE A 70 -11.90 21.29 0.09
CA ILE A 70 -13.08 21.73 0.84
C ILE A 70 -12.64 22.57 2.05
N ARG A 71 -13.17 23.80 2.15
CA ARG A 71 -12.82 24.75 3.22
C ARG A 71 -13.52 24.50 4.58
N SER A 72 -14.45 23.55 4.68
CA SER A 72 -15.27 23.29 5.89
C SER A 72 -14.65 22.26 6.83
N GLY A 73 -14.86 22.41 8.14
CA GLY A 73 -14.24 21.58 9.18
C GLY A 73 -14.80 20.16 9.33
N ASN A 74 -16.02 19.88 8.86
CA ASN A 74 -16.60 18.53 8.93
C ASN A 74 -17.13 18.11 7.54
N THR A 75 -16.54 17.07 6.96
CA THR A 75 -16.88 16.59 5.62
C THR A 75 -17.30 15.12 5.69
N SER A 76 -18.41 14.80 5.03
CA SER A 76 -18.93 13.45 4.92
C SER A 76 -19.13 13.08 3.45
N PHE A 77 -18.62 11.90 3.09
CA PHE A 77 -18.73 11.36 1.73
C PHE A 77 -19.68 10.16 1.74
N PRO A 78 -20.70 10.13 0.88
CA PRO A 78 -21.58 8.97 0.76
C PRO A 78 -20.79 7.79 0.18
N ASP A 79 -20.75 6.66 0.86
CA ASP A 79 -19.98 5.49 0.40
C ASP A 79 -20.73 4.68 -0.68
N ASP A 80 -22.02 4.92 -0.85
CA ASP A 80 -22.95 4.16 -1.69
C ASP A 80 -23.43 4.89 -2.95
N ARG A 81 -23.06 6.17 -3.14
CA ARG A 81 -23.59 7.02 -4.22
C ARG A 81 -22.50 7.73 -5.04
N TYR A 82 -21.63 6.95 -5.66
CA TYR A 82 -20.68 7.47 -6.65
C TYR A 82 -20.89 6.82 -8.04
N GLN A 83 -20.68 7.60 -9.10
CA GLN A 83 -20.63 7.10 -10.46
C GLN A 83 -19.18 6.91 -10.88
N PHE A 84 -18.92 5.81 -11.58
CA PHE A 84 -17.60 5.44 -12.05
C PHE A 84 -17.58 5.32 -13.57
N GLY A 85 -16.62 5.99 -14.20
CA GLY A 85 -16.30 5.83 -15.62
C GLY A 85 -14.85 5.39 -15.82
N LYS A 86 -14.61 4.34 -16.61
CA LYS A 86 -13.26 3.98 -17.07
C LYS A 86 -13.05 4.60 -18.45
N LYS A 87 -12.13 5.57 -18.57
CA LYS A 87 -11.85 6.25 -19.86
C LYS A 87 -10.81 5.52 -20.71
N ALA A 88 -9.83 4.90 -20.06
CA ALA A 88 -8.73 4.17 -20.69
C ALA A 88 -8.14 3.16 -19.70
N ASP A 89 -7.18 2.35 -20.15
CA ASP A 89 -6.40 1.53 -19.22
C ASP A 89 -5.66 2.44 -18.24
N SER A 90 -6.05 2.36 -16.96
CA SER A 90 -5.48 3.07 -15.81
C SER A 90 -6.02 4.49 -15.55
N VAL A 91 -7.07 4.94 -16.28
CA VAL A 91 -7.72 6.24 -16.03
C VAL A 91 -9.14 6.03 -15.50
N PHE A 92 -9.40 6.62 -14.33
CA PHE A 92 -10.61 6.47 -13.54
C PHE A 92 -11.28 7.84 -13.40
N ILE A 93 -12.56 7.91 -13.76
CA ILE A 93 -13.40 9.09 -13.55
C ILE A 93 -14.36 8.75 -12.42
N ILE A 94 -14.35 9.57 -11.38
CA ILE A 94 -15.21 9.41 -10.21
C ILE A 94 -16.07 10.65 -10.07
N LYS A 95 -17.39 10.48 -10.10
CA LYS A 95 -18.36 11.55 -9.84
C LYS A 95 -19.11 11.23 -8.55
N SER A 96 -19.10 12.14 -7.60
CA SER A 96 -19.81 12.00 -6.33
C SER A 96 -20.12 13.38 -5.77
N TYR A 97 -20.55 13.45 -4.52
CA TYR A 97 -20.72 14.70 -3.80
C TYR A 97 -20.16 14.56 -2.39
N VAL A 98 -19.79 15.69 -1.81
CA VAL A 98 -19.39 15.81 -0.41
C VAL A 98 -20.39 16.69 0.31
N LEU A 99 -20.73 16.30 1.53
CA LEU A 99 -21.52 17.10 2.44
C LEU A 99 -20.58 17.76 3.43
N SER A 100 -20.61 19.08 3.48
CA SER A 100 -19.83 19.90 4.40
C SER A 100 -20.74 20.58 5.40
N THR A 101 -20.42 20.50 6.68
CA THR A 101 -21.09 21.30 7.70
C THR A 101 -20.26 22.55 7.99
N ASP A 102 -20.88 23.71 7.85
CA ASP A 102 -20.23 24.98 8.17
C ASP A 102 -20.26 25.28 9.69
N SER A 103 -19.66 26.40 10.09
CA SER A 103 -19.65 26.83 11.50
C SER A 103 -21.02 27.21 12.06
N GLN A 104 -22.03 27.37 11.20
CA GLN A 104 -23.41 27.70 11.57
C GLN A 104 -24.31 26.46 11.67
N GLY A 105 -23.79 25.29 11.29
CA GLY A 105 -24.52 24.03 11.28
C GLY A 105 -25.28 23.76 9.98
N GLU A 106 -25.11 24.60 8.96
CA GLU A 106 -25.70 24.39 7.65
C GLU A 106 -24.93 23.33 6.87
N THR A 107 -25.67 22.41 6.25
CA THR A 107 -25.10 21.35 5.43
C THR A 107 -25.08 21.81 3.98
N ASN A 108 -23.89 22.07 3.47
CA ASN A 108 -23.65 22.42 2.08
C ASN A 108 -23.30 21.16 1.30
N ARG A 109 -23.79 21.07 0.05
CA ARG A 109 -23.49 19.97 -0.84
C ARG A 109 -22.60 20.46 -1.97
N THR A 110 -21.42 19.87 -2.09
CA THR A 110 -20.52 20.12 -3.22
C THR A 110 -20.43 18.87 -4.07
N ASN A 111 -20.93 18.94 -5.30
CA ASN A 111 -20.72 17.89 -6.28
C ASN A 111 -19.26 17.96 -6.78
N PHE A 112 -18.63 16.82 -7.01
CA PHE A 112 -17.28 16.76 -7.53
C PHE A 112 -17.12 15.67 -8.60
N GLU A 113 -16.23 15.95 -9.54
CA GLU A 113 -15.74 15.02 -10.55
C GLU A 113 -14.22 14.99 -10.51
N VAL A 114 -13.65 13.83 -10.24
CA VAL A 114 -12.20 13.62 -10.18
C VAL A 114 -11.77 12.68 -11.30
N ILE A 115 -10.76 13.08 -12.05
CA ILE A 115 -10.08 12.22 -13.02
C ILE A 115 -8.73 11.81 -12.44
N LEU A 116 -8.57 10.52 -12.18
CA LEU A 116 -7.35 9.94 -11.61
C LEU A 116 -6.66 9.04 -12.63
N LYS A 117 -5.34 9.09 -12.65
CA LYS A 117 -4.50 8.15 -13.40
C LYS A 117 -3.68 7.30 -12.44
N TYR A 118 -3.79 5.98 -12.56
CA TYR A 118 -3.01 5.03 -11.80
C TYR A 118 -1.67 4.75 -12.50
N ASN A 119 -0.56 4.86 -11.76
CA ASN A 119 0.80 4.72 -12.27
C ASN A 119 1.47 3.38 -11.93
N GLY A 120 0.77 2.49 -11.21
CA GLY A 120 1.31 1.21 -10.75
C GLY A 120 1.89 1.24 -9.33
N GLY A 121 2.05 0.06 -8.71
CA GLY A 121 2.46 -0.11 -7.31
C GLY A 121 1.32 -0.53 -6.39
N PRO A 122 1.37 -0.25 -5.09
CA PRO A 122 0.22 -0.49 -4.22
C PRO A 122 -0.93 0.51 -4.47
N LYS A 123 -2.11 0.02 -4.83
CA LYS A 123 -3.31 0.83 -5.19
C LYS A 123 -3.89 1.68 -4.06
N PHE A 124 -3.58 1.40 -2.81
CA PHE A 124 -4.04 2.17 -1.65
C PHE A 124 -3.12 3.36 -1.30
N LEU A 125 -1.98 3.50 -1.98
CA LEU A 125 -1.04 4.59 -1.72
C LEU A 125 -1.29 5.74 -2.69
N LYS A 126 -1.71 6.91 -2.18
CA LYS A 126 -1.93 8.14 -2.95
C LYS A 126 -0.79 8.49 -3.92
N LYS A 127 0.48 8.25 -3.55
CA LYS A 127 1.66 8.52 -4.39
C LYS A 127 1.69 7.74 -5.72
N ASN A 128 0.95 6.64 -5.82
CA ASN A 128 0.86 5.82 -7.03
C ASN A 128 -0.29 6.27 -7.96
N TRP A 129 -0.94 7.37 -7.60
CA TRP A 129 -2.02 8.00 -8.36
C TRP A 129 -1.65 9.43 -8.67
N ASN A 130 -1.92 9.85 -9.91
CA ASN A 130 -1.87 11.23 -10.31
C ASN A 130 -3.28 11.78 -10.46
N LEU A 131 -3.51 12.94 -9.86
CA LEU A 131 -4.67 13.75 -10.16
C LEU A 131 -4.48 14.36 -11.56
N VAL A 132 -5.36 14.00 -12.48
CA VAL A 132 -5.37 14.56 -13.85
C VAL A 132 -6.22 15.82 -13.87
N ASP A 133 -7.39 15.76 -13.24
CA ASP A 133 -8.33 16.87 -13.19
C ASP A 133 -9.26 16.74 -11.98
N ILE A 134 -9.74 17.87 -11.47
CA ILE A 134 -10.75 17.97 -10.42
C ILE A 134 -11.69 19.12 -10.77
N ASN A 135 -12.98 18.80 -10.88
CA ASN A 135 -14.02 19.77 -11.09
C ASN A 135 -15.00 19.72 -9.92
N GLU A 136 -15.27 20.87 -9.31
CA GLU A 136 -16.14 21.01 -8.15
C GLU A 136 -17.24 22.00 -8.46
N THR A 137 -18.46 21.68 -8.05
CA THR A 137 -19.63 22.56 -8.22
C THR A 137 -20.43 22.54 -6.92
N SER A 138 -20.43 23.68 -6.23
CA SER A 138 -21.24 23.88 -5.03
C SER A 138 -22.70 24.11 -5.42
N GLU A 139 -23.61 23.39 -4.76
CA GLU A 139 -25.06 23.66 -4.77
C GLU A 139 -25.47 24.50 -3.57
#